data_AF-A0A7Y5EZR3-F1
#
_entry.id   AF-A0A7Y5EZR3-F1
#
_cell.length_a   1.000
_cell.length_b   1.000
_cell.length_c   1.000
_cell.angle_alpha   90.00
_cell.angle_beta   90.00
_cell.angle_gamma   90.00
#
_symmetry.space_group_name_H-M   'P 1'
#
loop_
_entity.id
_entity.type
_entity.pdbx_description
1 polymer ?
#
loop_
_entity_poly.entity_id
_entity_poly.type
_entity_poly.pdbx_seq_one_letter_code
_entity_poly.pdbx_strand_id
1 'polypeptide(L)'
;MARPYSVTLLTIGVLTLALAGLVRAGQAIRLWAFLNTLTISPGYLVATGLLVGLAGLLAVWGLWRGAPWSPRYTFAYLSALLIFFWFDRLWMTQSQTARVNTPFAIAISLFITIFTAWILFRKPARAFFSR
;
A
#
# COMPACT_ATOMS: atom_id res chain seq x y z
N MET A 1 -4.11 -21.79 -16.90
CA MET A 1 -5.18 -21.44 -15.95
C MET A 1 -5.35 -19.94 -16.00
N ALA A 2 -6.59 -19.49 -16.18
CA ALA A 2 -6.89 -18.06 -16.14
C ALA A 2 -6.65 -17.51 -14.73
N ARG A 3 -6.16 -16.27 -14.62
CA ARG A 3 -5.98 -15.59 -13.33
C ARG A 3 -7.35 -15.35 -12.70
N PRO A 4 -7.56 -15.72 -11.42
CA PRO A 4 -8.83 -15.46 -10.75
C PRO A 4 -9.16 -13.96 -10.74
N TYR A 5 -10.43 -13.60 -10.94
CA TYR A 5 -10.89 -12.21 -10.92
C TYR A 5 -10.50 -11.47 -9.63
N SER A 6 -10.56 -12.17 -8.49
CA SER A 6 -10.14 -11.62 -7.18
C SER A 6 -8.67 -11.21 -7.15
N VAL A 7 -7.77 -11.99 -7.77
CA VAL A 7 -6.35 -11.66 -7.84
C VAL A 7 -6.13 -10.46 -8.74
N THR A 8 -6.86 -10.34 -9.84
CA THR A 8 -6.86 -9.14 -10.69
C THR A 8 -7.26 -7.89 -9.91
N LEU A 9 -8.36 -7.97 -9.16
CA LEU A 9 -8.87 -6.85 -8.36
C LEU A 9 -7.86 -6.42 -7.28
N LEU A 10 -7.26 -7.40 -6.57
CA LEU A 10 -6.20 -7.12 -5.61
C LEU A 10 -4.98 -6.48 -6.28
N THR A 11 -4.59 -6.97 -7.46
CA THR A 11 -3.44 -6.43 -8.21
C THR A 11 -3.67 -4.98 -8.60
N ILE A 12 -4.87 -4.64 -9.07
CA ILE A 12 -5.26 -3.25 -9.39
C ILE A 12 -5.22 -2.39 -8.12
N GLY A 13 -5.76 -2.88 -7.00
CA GLY A 13 -5.70 -2.14 -5.73
C GLY A 13 -4.26 -1.85 -5.28
N VAL A 14 -3.38 -2.85 -5.32
CA VAL A 14 -1.96 -2.69 -4.97
C VAL A 14 -1.25 -1.76 -5.96
N LEU A 15 -1.58 -1.84 -7.26
CA LEU A 15 -1.03 -0.94 -8.27
C LEU A 15 -1.42 0.51 -8.00
N THR A 16 -2.69 0.78 -7.65
CA THR A 16 -3.14 2.13 -7.29
C THR A 16 -2.35 2.68 -6.11
N LEU A 17 -2.09 1.87 -5.08
CA LEU A 17 -1.27 2.28 -3.93
C LEU A 17 0.19 2.54 -4.33
N ALA A 18 0.77 1.69 -5.18
CA ALA A 18 2.13 1.85 -5.68
C ALA A 18 2.29 3.15 -6.47
N LEU A 19 1.36 3.41 -7.39
CA LEU A 19 1.34 4.63 -8.18
C LEU A 19 1.12 5.87 -7.31
N ALA A 20 0.24 5.80 -6.30
CA ALA A 20 0.06 6.90 -5.34
C ALA A 20 1.35 7.22 -4.57
N GLY A 21 2.12 6.20 -4.16
CA GLY A 21 3.44 6.38 -3.53
C GLY A 21 4.44 7.07 -4.45
N LEU A 22 4.51 6.66 -5.72
CA LEU A 22 5.41 7.28 -6.72
C LEU A 22 4.99 8.71 -7.06
N VAL A 23 3.68 8.96 -7.21
CA VAL A 23 3.15 10.31 -7.43
C VAL A 23 3.49 11.20 -6.24
N ARG A 24 3.32 10.71 -5.01
CA ARG A 24 3.72 11.44 -3.79
C ARG A 24 5.21 11.78 -3.80
N ALA A 25 6.08 10.84 -4.16
CA ALA A 25 7.52 11.11 -4.28
C ALA A 25 7.81 12.17 -5.35
N GLY A 26 7.18 12.06 -6.52
CA GLY A 26 7.30 13.05 -7.60
C GLY A 26 6.81 14.44 -7.20
N GLN A 27 5.69 14.51 -6.47
CA GLN A 27 5.17 15.78 -5.91
C GLN A 27 6.12 16.36 -4.87
N ALA A 28 6.71 15.53 -4.00
CA ALA A 28 7.67 16.00 -3.00
C ALA A 28 8.96 16.55 -3.63
N ILE A 29 9.41 15.98 -4.75
CA ILE A 29 10.52 16.53 -5.54
C ILE A 29 10.13 17.87 -6.18
N ARG A 30 8.96 17.94 -6.81
CA ARG A 30 8.49 19.16 -7.50
C ARG A 30 8.22 20.33 -6.55
N LEU A 31 7.67 20.04 -5.37
CA LEU A 31 7.28 21.03 -4.36
C LEU A 31 8.33 21.17 -3.25
N TRP A 32 9.58 20.75 -3.49
CA TRP A 32 10.61 20.68 -2.45
C TRP A 32 10.80 22.01 -1.70
N ALA A 33 10.88 23.12 -2.44
CA ALA A 33 11.05 24.45 -1.86
C ALA A 33 9.85 24.87 -0.99
N PHE A 34 8.63 24.52 -1.41
CA PHE A 34 7.41 24.79 -0.64
C PHE A 34 7.30 23.89 0.59
N LEU A 35 7.69 22.63 0.49
CA LEU A 35 7.65 21.70 1.63
C LEU A 35 8.63 22.11 2.74
N ASN A 36 9.77 22.69 2.38
CA ASN A 36 10.70 23.27 3.35
C ASN A 36 10.07 24.40 4.19
N THR A 37 9.04 25.10 3.70
CA THR A 37 8.35 26.14 4.48
C THR A 37 7.30 25.57 5.44
N LEU A 38 6.93 24.29 5.31
CA LEU A 38 5.85 23.66 6.06
C LEU A 38 6.34 22.77 7.22
N THR A 39 7.63 22.83 7.59
CA THR A 39 8.25 22.01 8.65
C THR A 39 8.18 20.50 8.36
N ILE A 40 7.82 20.09 7.14
CA ILE A 40 7.78 18.69 6.69
C ILE A 40 9.03 18.43 5.87
N SER A 41 9.83 17.42 6.26
CA SER A 41 11.02 17.04 5.52
C SER A 41 10.64 16.51 4.12
N PRO A 42 11.02 17.19 3.02
CA PRO A 42 10.74 16.70 1.68
C PRO A 42 11.46 15.38 1.41
N GLY A 43 12.67 15.20 1.95
CA GLY A 43 13.45 13.97 1.85
C GLY A 43 12.73 12.76 2.45
N TYR A 44 12.06 12.94 3.59
CA TYR A 44 11.21 11.90 4.18
C TYR A 44 10.05 11.51 3.24
N LEU A 45 9.37 12.49 2.64
CA LEU A 45 8.25 12.23 1.72
C LEU A 45 8.68 11.52 0.44
N VAL A 46 9.84 11.87 -0.10
CA VAL A 46 10.42 11.20 -1.27
C VAL A 46 10.83 9.76 -0.93
N ALA A 47 11.59 9.58 0.16
CA ALA A 47 12.08 8.25 0.55
C ALA A 47 10.93 7.29 0.85
N THR A 48 9.93 7.74 1.63
CA THR A 48 8.75 6.92 1.95
C THR A 48 7.88 6.67 0.73
N GLY A 49 7.66 7.67 -0.13
CA GLY A 49 6.91 7.51 -1.37
C GLY A 49 7.55 6.51 -2.34
N LEU A 50 8.89 6.56 -2.50
CA LEU A 50 9.64 5.60 -3.30
C LEU A 50 9.62 4.21 -2.69
N LEU A 51 9.81 4.07 -1.38
CA LEU A 51 9.76 2.77 -0.71
C LEU A 51 8.40 2.10 -0.91
N VAL A 52 7.31 2.83 -0.67
CA VAL A 52 5.94 2.35 -0.90
C VAL A 52 5.71 2.02 -2.37
N GLY A 53 6.10 2.91 -3.28
CA GLY A 53 5.91 2.75 -4.71
C GLY A 53 6.64 1.53 -5.27
N LEU A 54 7.94 1.42 -5.01
CA LEU A 54 8.77 0.34 -5.53
C LEU A 54 8.42 -1.02 -4.92
N ALA A 55 8.18 -1.08 -3.60
CA ALA A 55 7.71 -2.30 -2.95
C ALA A 55 6.33 -2.73 -3.48
N GLY A 56 5.42 -1.77 -3.70
CA GLY A 56 4.13 -2.02 -4.31
C GLY A 56 4.24 -2.55 -5.75
N LEU A 57 5.14 -1.99 -6.57
CA LEU A 57 5.39 -2.50 -7.92
C LEU A 57 5.94 -3.94 -7.92
N LEU A 58 6.81 -4.27 -6.97
CA LEU A 58 7.29 -5.64 -6.81
C LEU A 58 6.14 -6.60 -6.45
N ALA A 59 5.22 -6.18 -5.56
CA ALA A 59 4.02 -6.95 -5.26
C ALA A 59 3.13 -7.14 -6.50
N VAL A 60 2.87 -6.07 -7.25
CA VAL A 60 2.09 -6.14 -8.51
C VAL A 60 2.72 -7.12 -9.48
N TRP A 61 4.04 -7.06 -9.66
CA TRP A 61 4.76 -7.95 -10.56
C TRP A 61 4.63 -9.43 -10.14
N GLY A 62 4.78 -9.71 -8.84
CA GLY A 62 4.56 -11.05 -8.28
C GLY A 62 3.13 -11.54 -8.48
N LEU A 63 2.14 -10.68 -8.22
CA LEU A 63 0.73 -11.03 -8.34
C LEU A 63 0.35 -11.27 -9.80
N TRP A 64 0.89 -10.47 -10.70
CA TRP A 64 0.62 -10.56 -12.13
C TRP A 64 1.19 -11.85 -12.74
N ARG A 65 2.42 -12.22 -12.35
CA ARG A 65 3.07 -13.46 -12.82
C ARG A 65 2.58 -14.71 -12.10
N GLY A 66 1.83 -14.58 -11.02
CA GLY A 66 1.42 -15.72 -10.20
C GLY A 66 2.58 -16.35 -9.44
N ALA A 67 3.57 -15.55 -9.04
CA ALA A 67 4.76 -16.07 -8.38
C ALA A 67 4.44 -16.65 -6.97
N PRO A 68 5.06 -17.77 -6.55
CA PRO A 68 4.72 -18.46 -5.30
C PRO A 68 5.03 -17.65 -4.04
N TRP A 69 5.99 -16.73 -4.11
CA TRP A 69 6.32 -15.81 -3.01
C TRP A 69 5.35 -14.62 -2.91
N SER A 70 4.60 -14.33 -3.98
CA SER A 70 3.77 -13.14 -4.09
C SER A 70 2.71 -13.00 -3.00
N PRO A 71 1.99 -14.06 -2.58
CA PRO A 71 0.98 -13.93 -1.53
C PRO A 71 1.60 -13.48 -0.20
N ARG A 72 2.71 -14.11 0.21
CA ARG A 72 3.39 -13.76 1.46
C ARG A 72 3.95 -12.35 1.41
N TYR A 73 4.59 -11.98 0.30
CA TYR A 73 5.13 -10.64 0.10
C TYR A 73 4.04 -9.58 0.10
N THR A 74 2.95 -9.79 -0.64
CA THR A 74 1.83 -8.83 -0.74
C THR A 74 1.18 -8.61 0.62
N PHE A 75 0.97 -9.69 1.39
CA PHE A 75 0.42 -9.60 2.73
C PHE A 75 1.35 -8.83 3.68
N ALA A 76 2.65 -9.14 3.66
CA ALA A 76 3.66 -8.43 4.45
C ALA A 76 3.74 -6.94 4.07
N TYR A 77 3.76 -6.63 2.77
CA TYR A 77 3.77 -5.25 2.25
C TYR A 77 2.56 -4.45 2.72
N LEU A 78 1.34 -4.98 2.55
CA LEU A 78 0.12 -4.27 2.97
C LEU A 78 0.03 -4.13 4.50
N SER A 79 0.51 -5.12 5.24
CA SER A 79 0.58 -5.05 6.71
C SER A 79 1.57 -3.98 7.17
N ALA A 80 2.76 -3.92 6.55
CA ALA A 80 3.77 -2.91 6.84
C ALA A 80 3.28 -1.50 6.48
N LEU A 81 2.60 -1.35 5.34
CA LEU A 81 1.97 -0.10 4.93
C LEU A 81 0.93 0.37 5.96
N LEU A 82 0.12 -0.56 6.45
CA LEU A 82 -0.92 -0.26 7.44
C LEU A 82 -0.33 0.16 8.78
N ILE A 83 0.69 -0.55 9.26
CA ILE A 83 1.43 -0.19 10.47
C ILE A 83 2.05 1.19 10.31
N PHE A 84 2.71 1.45 9.19
CA PHE A 84 3.30 2.75 8.88
C PHE A 84 2.25 3.87 8.85
N PHE A 85 1.10 3.65 8.23
CA PHE A 85 -0.01 4.60 8.20
C PHE A 85 -0.51 4.95 9.60
N TRP A 86 -0.72 3.95 10.46
CA TRP A 86 -1.16 4.19 11.83
C TRP A 86 -0.09 4.88 12.67
N PHE A 87 1.19 4.54 12.47
CA PHE A 87 2.30 5.23 13.12
C PHE A 87 2.34 6.71 12.72
N ASP A 88 2.32 7.02 11.42
CA ASP A 88 2.32 8.40 10.89
C ASP A 88 1.09 9.18 11.39
N ARG A 89 -0.08 8.55 11.43
CA ARG A 89 -1.32 9.17 11.92
C ARG A 89 -1.30 9.46 13.42
N LEU A 90 -0.81 8.54 14.26
CA LEU A 90 -0.83 8.69 15.72
C LEU A 90 0.28 9.62 16.21
N TRP A 91 1.46 9.58 15.58
CA TRP A 91 2.63 10.35 16.01
C TRP A 91 2.84 11.66 15.25
N MET A 92 2.71 11.66 13.92
CA MET A 92 3.09 12.82 13.09
C MET A 92 1.90 13.72 12.75
N THR A 93 0.73 13.15 12.46
CA THR A 93 -0.44 13.92 11.98
C THR A 93 -1.49 14.07 13.07
N GLN A 94 -1.26 14.97 14.03
CA GLN A 94 -2.25 15.33 15.06
C GLN A 94 -3.25 16.42 14.60
N SER A 95 -3.66 16.43 13.33
CA SER A 95 -4.65 17.39 12.85
C SER A 95 -6.06 17.04 13.34
N GLN A 96 -6.89 18.06 13.58
CA GLN A 96 -8.28 17.87 14.02
C GLN A 96 -9.10 17.06 12.99
N THR A 97 -8.82 17.23 11.70
CA THR A 97 -9.40 16.45 10.59
C THR A 97 -9.03 14.97 10.65
N ALA A 98 -7.79 14.64 11.04
CA ALA A 98 -7.37 13.25 11.21
C ALA A 98 -8.11 12.55 12.36
N ARG A 99 -8.53 13.29 13.40
CA ARG A 99 -9.30 12.73 14.52
C ARG A 99 -10.73 12.38 14.13
N VAL A 100 -11.42 13.25 13.39
CA VAL A 100 -12.80 13.00 12.93
C VAL A 100 -12.89 11.80 11.99
N ASN A 101 -11.89 11.62 11.12
CA ASN A 101 -11.86 10.51 10.16
C ASN A 101 -11.36 9.18 10.76
N THR A 102 -11.21 9.07 12.08
CA THR A 102 -10.63 7.88 12.73
C THR A 102 -11.50 6.63 12.58
N PRO A 103 -12.83 6.68 12.81
CA PRO A 103 -13.68 5.49 12.67
C PRO A 103 -13.65 4.91 11.26
N PHE A 104 -13.72 5.76 10.23
CA PHE A 104 -13.61 5.34 8.83
C PHE A 104 -12.24 4.73 8.53
N ALA A 105 -11.17 5.33 9.04
CA ALA A 105 -9.82 4.82 8.87
C ALA A 105 -9.62 3.43 9.50
N ILE A 106 -10.21 3.17 10.67
CA ILE A 106 -10.22 1.84 11.29
C ILE A 106 -10.98 0.86 10.40
N ALA A 107 -12.20 1.23 9.98
CA ALA A 107 -13.04 0.37 9.16
C ALA A 107 -12.36 -0.01 7.85
N ILE A 108 -11.77 0.96 7.12
CA ILE A 108 -11.08 0.68 5.86
C ILE A 108 -9.80 -0.15 6.08
N SER A 109 -9.08 0.07 7.19
CA SER A 109 -7.87 -0.70 7.54
C SER A 109 -8.20 -2.18 7.78
N LEU A 110 -9.26 -2.44 8.55
CA LEU A 110 -9.75 -3.79 8.81
C LEU A 110 -10.26 -4.43 7.53
N PHE A 111 -11.04 -3.69 6.73
CA PHE A 111 -11.54 -4.18 5.46
C PHE A 111 -10.41 -4.59 4.52
N ILE A 112 -9.40 -3.74 4.30
CA ILE A 112 -8.26 -4.05 3.43
C ILE A 112 -7.51 -5.29 3.92
N THR A 113 -7.25 -5.38 5.22
CA THR A 113 -6.52 -6.52 5.81
C THR A 113 -7.29 -7.83 5.63
N ILE A 114 -8.56 -7.86 6.03
CA ILE A 114 -9.42 -9.04 5.95
C ILE A 114 -9.62 -9.44 4.49
N PHE A 115 -9.92 -8.49 3.61
CA PHE A 115 -10.13 -8.73 2.19
C PHE A 115 -8.87 -9.29 1.51
N THR A 116 -7.70 -8.74 1.83
CA THR A 116 -6.41 -9.23 1.32
C THR A 116 -6.14 -10.65 1.78
N ALA A 117 -6.27 -10.94 3.08
CA ALA A 117 -6.07 -12.29 3.61
C ALA A 117 -7.05 -13.27 2.95
N TRP A 118 -8.34 -12.89 2.86
CA TRP A 118 -9.36 -13.74 2.25
C TRP A 118 -9.07 -14.08 0.79
N ILE A 119 -8.61 -13.10 -0.01
CA ILE A 119 -8.24 -13.34 -1.42
C ILE A 119 -7.02 -14.26 -1.52
N LEU A 120 -5.95 -13.95 -0.78
CA LEU A 120 -4.67 -14.63 -0.91
C LEU A 120 -4.70 -16.07 -0.39
N PHE A 121 -5.51 -16.36 0.64
CA PHE A 121 -5.59 -17.68 1.26
C PHE A 121 -6.72 -18.56 0.71
N ARG A 122 -7.51 -18.09 -0.26
CA ARG A 122 -8.56 -18.90 -0.90
C ARG A 122 -7.94 -19.98 -1.79
N LYS A 123 -8.53 -21.19 -1.80
CA LYS A 123 -8.10 -22.34 -2.63
C LYS A 123 -7.77 -21.99 -4.10
N PRO A 124 -8.61 -21.25 -4.86
CA PRO A 124 -8.30 -20.91 -6.25
C PRO A 124 -7.10 -19.98 -6.41
N ALA A 125 -6.86 -19.07 -5.47
CA ALA A 125 -5.68 -18.22 -5.49
C ALA A 125 -4.43 -19.03 -5.17
N ARG A 126 -4.47 -19.90 -4.15
CA ARG A 126 -3.35 -20.78 -3.81
C ARG A 126 -2.94 -21.69 -4.98
N ALA A 127 -3.90 -22.19 -5.75
CA ALA A 127 -3.65 -23.00 -6.95
C ALA A 127 -3.01 -22.19 -8.11
N PHE A 128 -3.33 -20.89 -8.21
CA PHE A 128 -2.69 -19.99 -9.18
C PHE A 128 -1.23 -19.71 -8.82
N PHE A 129 -0.93 -19.54 -7.52
CA PHE A 129 0.41 -19.23 -7.02
C PHE A 129 1.30 -20.46 -6.76
N SER A 130 0.78 -21.69 -6.85
CA SER A 130 1.55 -22.93 -6.62
C SER A 130 2.22 -23.47 -7.89
N ARG A 131 2.39 -22.64 -8.91
CA ARG A 131 3.06 -22.97 -10.19
C ARG A 131 4.54 -22.60 -10.10
#